data_AF-A0A0G0LD73-F1
#
_entry.id   AF-A0A0G0LD73-F1
#
_cell.length_a   1.000
_cell.length_b   1.000
_cell.length_c   1.000
_cell.angle_alpha   90.00
_cell.angle_beta   90.00
_cell.angle_gamma   90.00
#
_symmetry.space_group_name_H-M   'P 1'
#
loop_
_entity.id
_entity.type
_entity.pdbx_description
1 polymer ?
#
loop_
_entity_poly.entity_id
_entity_poly.type
_entity_poly.pdbx_seq_one_letter_code
_entity_poly.pdbx_strand_id
1 'polypeptide(L)'
;MKQPKFNSEQIAELLKNEHVIKCSKTITYSKEFKVLAVKQYAEGMTASQIFREAGFDLRLIGKYVPKNSLNLWRRTFEAKGEVGLRSEERGTTKGSQKGRPRIKALNDADRIKRLEIEVAYLKAKNDFLVKLRAQRKS
;
A
#
# COMPACT_ATOMS: atom_id res chain seq x y z
N MET A 1 -1.06 12.36 -23.13
CA MET A 1 -1.41 10.99 -22.67
C MET A 1 -0.14 10.27 -22.24
N LYS A 2 -0.08 9.65 -21.05
CA LYS A 2 1.11 8.87 -20.64
C LYS A 2 1.06 7.50 -21.34
N GLN A 3 2.04 7.23 -22.21
CA GLN A 3 2.17 5.95 -22.91
C GLN A 3 2.29 4.79 -21.90
N PRO A 4 1.61 3.65 -22.13
CA PRO A 4 1.80 2.45 -21.32
C PRO A 4 3.26 1.98 -21.44
N LYS A 5 3.86 1.60 -20.30
CA LYS A 5 5.28 1.23 -20.22
C LYS A 5 5.61 -0.08 -20.92
N PHE A 6 4.60 -0.93 -21.15
CA PHE A 6 4.72 -2.22 -21.83
C PHE A 6 3.61 -2.38 -22.87
N ASN A 7 3.95 -2.96 -24.01
CA ASN A 7 2.99 -3.39 -25.03
C ASN A 7 2.32 -4.72 -24.62
N SER A 8 1.19 -5.06 -25.24
CA SER A 8 0.43 -6.30 -24.97
C SER A 8 1.29 -7.56 -25.15
N GLU A 9 2.14 -7.59 -26.18
CA GLU A 9 3.06 -8.71 -26.43
C GLU A 9 4.12 -8.85 -25.33
N GLN A 10 4.69 -7.72 -24.89
CA GLN A 10 5.66 -7.67 -23.81
C GLN A 10 5.05 -8.13 -22.48
N ILE A 11 3.79 -7.78 -22.23
CA ILE A 11 3.04 -8.24 -21.07
C ILE A 11 2.84 -9.76 -21.14
N ALA A 12 2.46 -10.30 -22.30
CA ALA A 12 2.29 -11.74 -22.49
C ALA A 12 3.62 -12.50 -22.28
N GLU A 13 4.74 -11.98 -22.77
CA GLU A 13 6.06 -12.56 -22.55
C GLU A 13 6.46 -12.57 -21.08
N LEU A 14 6.26 -11.45 -20.36
CA LEU A 14 6.55 -11.36 -18.94
C LEU A 14 5.66 -12.28 -18.09
N LEU A 15 4.41 -12.51 -18.49
CA LEU A 15 3.48 -13.41 -17.80
C LEU A 15 3.80 -14.90 -17.99
N LYS A 16 4.61 -15.27 -18.98
CA LYS A 16 5.08 -16.66 -19.14
C LYS A 16 6.07 -17.07 -18.06
N ASN A 17 6.72 -16.11 -17.41
CA ASN A 17 7.71 -16.38 -16.37
C ASN A 17 7.02 -16.70 -15.04
N GLU A 18 7.38 -17.82 -14.42
CA GLU A 18 6.83 -18.31 -13.15
C GLU A 18 6.99 -17.30 -11.98
N HIS A 19 8.02 -16.46 -12.04
CA HIS A 19 8.30 -15.47 -11.01
C HIS A 19 7.44 -14.19 -11.13
N VAL A 20 6.54 -14.11 -12.12
CA VAL A 20 5.63 -12.99 -12.34
C VAL A 20 4.18 -13.40 -12.02
N ILE A 21 3.57 -12.71 -11.05
CA ILE A 21 2.15 -12.90 -10.71
C ILE A 21 1.25 -12.11 -11.67
N LYS A 22 1.64 -10.86 -11.96
CA LYS A 22 0.83 -9.95 -12.77
C LYS A 22 1.71 -8.87 -13.39
N CYS A 23 1.47 -8.55 -14.65
CA CYS A 23 2.06 -7.39 -15.29
C CYS A 23 0.95 -6.45 -15.79
N SER A 24 1.07 -5.16 -15.48
CA SER A 24 0.23 -4.10 -16.06
C SER A 24 1.10 -2.91 -16.45
N LYS A 25 1.11 -1.84 -15.64
CA LYS A 25 2.10 -0.75 -15.74
C LYS A 25 3.42 -1.11 -15.06
N THR A 26 3.37 -2.06 -14.13
CA THR A 26 4.48 -2.52 -13.31
C THR A 26 4.39 -4.04 -13.17
N ILE A 27 5.55 -4.68 -12.99
CA ILE A 27 5.65 -6.12 -12.78
C ILE A 27 5.41 -6.41 -11.30
N THR A 28 4.49 -7.32 -11.01
CA THR A 28 4.25 -7.86 -9.66
C THR A 28 4.91 -9.21 -9.57
N TYR A 29 5.98 -9.27 -8.77
CA TYR A 29 6.78 -10.47 -8.59
C TYR A 29 6.20 -11.40 -7.52
N SER A 30 6.47 -12.70 -7.67
CA SER A 30 6.09 -13.71 -6.69
C SER A 30 6.80 -13.48 -5.36
N LYS A 31 6.15 -13.90 -4.26
CA LYS A 31 6.70 -13.75 -2.91
C LYS A 31 8.00 -14.54 -2.76
N GLU A 32 8.00 -15.77 -3.26
CA GLU A 32 9.16 -16.66 -3.24
C GLU A 32 10.33 -16.05 -4.02
N PHE A 33 10.08 -15.45 -5.19
CA PHE A 33 11.15 -14.79 -5.96
C PHE A 33 11.76 -13.60 -5.21
N LYS A 34 10.97 -12.79 -4.52
CA LYS A 34 11.51 -11.68 -3.71
C LYS A 34 12.46 -12.16 -2.62
N VAL A 35 12.10 -13.25 -1.95
CA VAL A 35 12.92 -13.87 -0.90
C VAL A 35 14.20 -14.45 -1.50
N LEU A 36 14.07 -15.23 -2.58
CA LEU A 36 15.20 -15.79 -3.32
C LEU A 36 16.19 -14.70 -3.75
N ALA A 37 15.68 -13.63 -4.36
CA ALA A 37 16.51 -12.54 -4.85
C ALA A 37 17.28 -11.82 -3.73
N VAL A 38 16.68 -11.64 -2.55
CA VAL A 38 17.40 -11.03 -1.41
C VAL A 38 18.47 -11.97 -0.87
N LYS A 39 18.22 -13.29 -0.82
CA LYS A 39 19.20 -14.30 -0.38
C LYS A 39 20.39 -14.38 -1.35
N GLN A 40 20.12 -14.54 -2.65
CA GLN A 40 21.17 -14.56 -3.68
C GLN A 40 22.00 -13.28 -3.73
N TYR A 41 21.38 -12.13 -3.43
CA TYR A 41 22.13 -10.88 -3.33
C TYR A 41 23.05 -10.85 -2.10
N ALA A 42 22.62 -11.42 -0.97
CA ALA A 42 23.46 -11.55 0.22
C ALA A 42 24.65 -12.51 -0.02
N GLU A 43 24.49 -13.49 -0.92
CA GLU A 43 25.55 -14.38 -1.40
C GLU A 43 26.52 -13.70 -2.39
N GLY A 44 26.29 -12.43 -2.75
CA GLY A 44 27.18 -11.62 -3.58
C GLY A 44 26.79 -11.52 -5.05
N MET A 45 25.66 -12.11 -5.47
CA MET A 45 25.19 -11.95 -6.85
C MET A 45 24.70 -10.54 -7.13
N THR A 46 24.83 -10.09 -8.38
CA THR A 46 24.28 -8.78 -8.78
C THR A 46 22.81 -8.87 -9.12
N ALA A 47 22.07 -7.77 -8.93
CA ALA A 47 20.64 -7.70 -9.29
C ALA A 47 20.37 -8.12 -10.74
N SER A 48 21.25 -7.74 -11.66
CA SER A 48 21.13 -8.09 -13.08
C SER A 48 21.31 -9.59 -13.34
N GLN A 49 22.21 -10.26 -12.61
CA GLN A 49 22.42 -11.70 -12.72
C GLN A 49 21.21 -12.47 -12.21
N ILE A 50 20.74 -12.13 -11.00
CA ILE A 50 19.55 -12.74 -10.37
C ILE A 50 18.34 -12.72 -11.31
N PHE A 51 18.07 -11.55 -11.91
CA PHE A 51 16.94 -11.42 -12.84
C PHE A 51 17.17 -12.17 -14.15
N ARG A 52 18.40 -12.24 -14.66
CA ARG A 52 18.71 -13.01 -15.87
C ARG A 52 18.57 -14.51 -15.65
N GLU A 53 19.06 -15.03 -14.51
CA GLU A 53 18.91 -16.44 -14.12
C GLU A 53 17.46 -16.81 -13.89
N ALA A 54 16.67 -15.88 -13.33
CA ALA A 54 15.23 -16.02 -13.21
C ALA A 54 14.47 -15.88 -14.55
N GLY A 55 15.16 -15.82 -15.69
CA GLY A 55 14.53 -15.81 -17.02
C GLY A 55 13.92 -14.46 -17.43
N PHE A 56 14.36 -13.35 -16.85
CA PHE A 56 13.94 -12.01 -17.29
C PHE A 56 14.87 -11.45 -18.36
N ASP A 57 14.29 -10.92 -19.44
CA ASP A 57 15.04 -10.08 -20.38
C ASP A 57 15.23 -8.67 -19.80
N LEU A 58 16.48 -8.35 -19.47
CA LEU A 58 16.91 -7.04 -18.97
C LEU A 58 16.67 -5.89 -19.96
N ARG A 59 16.66 -6.19 -21.27
CA ARG A 59 16.36 -5.19 -22.30
C ARG A 59 14.88 -4.83 -22.28
N LEU A 60 14.03 -5.84 -22.08
CA LEU A 60 12.59 -5.69 -21.98
C LEU A 60 12.15 -4.93 -20.73
N ILE A 61 12.64 -5.33 -19.55
CA ILE A 61 12.22 -4.69 -18.28
C ILE A 61 12.96 -3.37 -18.01
N GLY A 62 14.13 -3.19 -18.61
CA GLY A 62 14.98 -2.01 -18.46
C GLY A 62 16.05 -2.15 -17.38
N LYS A 63 17.22 -1.54 -17.64
CA LYS A 63 18.46 -1.65 -16.85
C LYS A 63 18.31 -1.34 -15.36
N TYR A 64 17.45 -0.39 -14.99
CA TYR A 64 17.30 0.05 -13.60
C TYR A 64 16.28 -0.75 -12.79
N VAL A 65 15.40 -1.52 -13.45
CA VAL A 65 14.33 -2.26 -12.77
C VAL A 65 14.88 -3.31 -11.79
N PRO A 66 15.85 -4.17 -12.16
CA PRO A 66 16.41 -5.15 -11.21
C PRO A 66 17.00 -4.47 -9.97
N LYS A 67 17.83 -3.43 -10.17
CA LYS A 67 18.48 -2.69 -9.08
C LYS A 67 17.46 -2.06 -8.14
N ASN A 68 16.44 -1.38 -8.69
CA ASN A 68 15.43 -0.69 -7.90
C ASN A 68 14.52 -1.68 -7.14
N SER A 69 14.10 -2.76 -7.79
CA SER A 69 13.30 -3.82 -7.17
C SER A 69 14.04 -4.45 -6.01
N LEU A 70 15.32 -4.78 -6.21
CA LEU A 70 16.14 -5.41 -5.19
C LEU A 70 16.40 -4.49 -3.99
N ASN A 71 16.68 -3.20 -4.24
CA ASN A 71 16.84 -2.22 -3.18
C ASN A 71 15.57 -2.09 -2.32
N LEU A 72 14.39 -2.13 -2.95
CA LEU A 72 13.11 -2.10 -2.24
C LEU A 72 12.94 -3.35 -1.37
N TRP A 73 13.20 -4.53 -1.90
CA TRP A 73 13.05 -5.78 -1.14
C TRP A 73 14.04 -5.88 0.00
N ARG A 74 15.28 -5.43 -0.20
CA ARG A 74 16.29 -5.36 0.87
C ARG A 74 15.81 -4.47 2.01
N ARG A 75 15.33 -3.26 1.73
CA ARG A 75 14.80 -2.35 2.76
C ARG A 75 13.63 -2.97 3.52
N THR A 76 12.74 -3.66 2.82
CA THR A 76 11.62 -4.37 3.46
C THR A 76 12.11 -5.52 4.34
N PHE A 77 13.13 -6.26 3.88
CA PHE A 77 13.75 -7.34 4.64
C PHE A 77 14.48 -6.82 5.88
N GLU A 78 15.23 -5.72 5.78
CA GLU A 78 15.89 -5.06 6.92
C GLU A 78 14.88 -4.58 7.96
N ALA A 79 13.72 -4.06 7.53
CA ALA A 79 12.71 -3.51 8.44
C ALA A 79 11.82 -4.58 9.10
N LYS A 80 11.49 -5.66 8.39
CA LYS A 80 10.42 -6.62 8.78
C LYS A 80 10.82 -8.10 8.62
N GLY A 81 12.05 -8.37 8.21
CA GLY A 81 12.53 -9.72 7.87
C GLY A 81 11.80 -10.34 6.68
N GLU A 82 11.89 -11.67 6.60
CA GLU A 82 11.24 -12.45 5.54
C GLU A 82 9.72 -12.32 5.54
N VAL A 83 9.12 -12.14 6.73
CA VAL A 83 7.68 -11.94 6.90
C VAL A 83 7.21 -10.72 6.10
N GLY A 84 7.98 -9.63 6.09
CA GLY A 84 7.66 -8.43 5.31
C GLY A 84 7.63 -8.65 3.79
N LEU A 85 8.42 -9.58 3.26
CA LEU A 85 8.44 -9.90 1.83
C LEU A 85 7.30 -10.86 1.42
N ARG A 86 6.94 -11.78 2.32
CA ARG A 86 5.84 -12.74 2.12
C ARG A 86 4.46 -12.13 2.41
N SER A 87 4.39 -11.11 3.27
CA SER A 87 3.15 -10.41 3.59
C SER A 87 2.74 -9.45 2.48
N GLU A 88 1.48 -9.54 2.03
CA GLU A 88 0.89 -8.53 1.14
C GLU A 88 0.09 -7.54 2.00
N GLU A 89 0.73 -6.45 2.42
CA GLU A 89 0.11 -5.46 3.31
C GLU A 89 -0.81 -4.47 2.57
N ARG A 90 -0.83 -4.49 1.23
CA ARG A 90 -1.64 -3.55 0.43
C ARG A 90 -3.13 -3.72 0.76
N GLY A 91 -3.79 -2.62 1.11
CA GLY A 91 -5.21 -2.62 1.45
C GLY A 91 -5.55 -3.23 2.82
N THR A 92 -4.55 -3.63 3.60
CA THR A 92 -4.75 -4.17 4.95
C THR A 92 -4.71 -3.05 5.99
N THR A 93 -5.51 -3.18 7.06
CA THR A 93 -5.53 -2.25 8.21
C THR A 93 -4.31 -2.41 9.11
N LYS A 94 -3.50 -3.45 8.90
CA LYS A 94 -2.31 -3.80 9.68
C LYS A 94 -1.00 -3.27 9.07
N GLY A 95 -1.01 -2.79 7.83
CA GLY A 95 0.15 -2.15 7.21
C GLY A 95 0.39 -0.73 7.76
N SER A 96 1.63 -0.25 7.68
CA SER A 96 2.00 1.12 8.12
C SER A 96 1.26 2.23 7.36
N GLN A 97 0.71 1.91 6.19
CA GLN A 97 -0.15 2.79 5.43
C GLN A 97 -1.59 2.63 5.96
N LYS A 98 -1.95 3.43 6.98
CA LYS A 98 -3.35 3.63 7.39
C LYS A 98 -4.13 4.20 6.20
N GLY A 99 -4.62 3.33 5.32
CA GLY A 99 -5.50 3.71 4.21
C GLY A 99 -6.81 4.30 4.73
N ARG A 100 -7.73 4.66 3.80
CA ARG A 100 -9.08 5.13 4.15
C ARG A 100 -9.71 4.12 5.12
N PRO A 101 -10.03 4.53 6.37
CA PRO A 101 -10.69 3.63 7.31
C PRO A 101 -11.95 3.09 6.66
N ARG A 102 -12.17 1.76 6.73
CA ARG A 102 -13.49 1.22 6.42
C ARG A 102 -14.49 1.96 7.32
N ILE A 103 -15.55 2.51 6.73
CA ILE A 103 -16.68 3.03 7.50
C ILE A 103 -17.26 1.80 8.21
N LYS A 104 -16.81 1.56 9.45
CA LYS A 104 -17.48 0.60 10.34
C LYS A 104 -18.85 1.21 10.66
N ALA A 105 -19.89 0.40 10.65
CA ALA A 105 -21.11 0.77 11.36
C ALA A 105 -20.67 1.09 12.80
N LEU A 106 -20.92 2.32 13.25
CA LEU A 106 -20.55 2.75 14.61
C LEU A 106 -21.15 1.75 15.60
N ASN A 107 -20.32 1.25 16.52
CA ASN A 107 -20.81 0.47 17.65
C ASN A 107 -21.78 1.34 18.46
N ASP A 108 -22.74 0.74 19.16
CA ASP A 108 -23.78 1.49 19.87
C ASP A 108 -23.18 2.46 20.91
N ALA A 109 -22.06 2.08 21.54
CA ALA A 109 -21.30 2.96 22.43
C ALA A 109 -20.77 4.23 21.74
N ASP A 110 -20.26 4.12 20.51
CA ASP A 110 -19.74 5.27 19.76
C ASP A 110 -20.89 6.19 19.29
N ARG A 111 -22.06 5.61 18.98
CA ARG A 111 -23.27 6.36 18.67
C ARG A 111 -23.75 7.16 19.88
N ILE A 112 -23.81 6.54 21.06
CA ILE A 112 -24.20 7.20 22.31
C ILE A 112 -23.28 8.39 22.58
N LYS A 113 -21.96 8.18 22.53
CA LYS A 113 -20.99 9.25 22.78
C LYS A 113 -21.14 10.43 21.80
N ARG A 114 -21.42 10.15 20.53
CA ARG A 114 -21.66 11.19 19.52
C ARG A 114 -22.95 11.96 19.81
N LEU A 115 -24.03 11.26 20.16
CA LEU A 115 -25.30 11.88 20.51
C LEU A 115 -25.19 12.74 21.77
N GLU A 116 -24.42 12.30 22.78
CA GLU A 116 -24.16 13.09 23.99
C GLU A 116 -23.44 14.41 23.68
N ILE A 117 -22.42 14.37 22.82
CA ILE A 117 -21.70 15.57 22.37
C ILE A 117 -22.65 16.51 21.61
N GLU A 118 -23.49 15.95 20.73
CA GLU A 118 -24.45 16.73 19.95
C GLU A 118 -25.52 17.38 20.84
N VAL A 119 -26.05 16.65 21.82
CA VAL A 119 -26.99 17.17 22.82
C VAL A 119 -26.34 18.28 23.65
N ALA A 120 -25.10 18.11 24.10
CA ALA A 120 -24.38 19.14 24.86
C ALA A 120 -24.18 20.41 24.04
N TYR A 121 -23.78 20.27 22.76
CA TYR A 121 -23.62 21.40 21.85
C TYR A 121 -24.94 22.13 21.58
N LEU A 122 -26.02 21.39 21.33
CA LEU A 122 -27.35 21.97 21.09
C LEU A 122 -27.89 22.70 22.32
N LYS A 123 -27.66 22.16 23.53
CA LYS A 123 -28.01 22.83 24.79
C LYS A 123 -27.26 24.15 24.94
N ALA A 124 -25.94 24.15 24.75
CA ALA A 124 -25.13 25.37 24.81
C ALA A 124 -25.60 26.43 23.79
N LYS A 125 -25.93 26.00 22.56
CA LYS A 125 -26.47 26.88 21.53
C LYS A 125 -27.83 27.47 21.92
N ASN A 126 -28.72 26.68 22.49
CA ASN A 126 -30.03 27.15 22.96
C ASN A 126 -29.91 28.14 24.12
N ASP A 127 -29.06 27.84 25.11
CA ASP A 127 -28.82 28.74 26.25
C ASP A 127 -28.29 30.10 25.79
N PHE A 128 -27.39 30.08 24.80
CA PHE A 128 -26.89 31.31 24.18
C PHE A 128 -28.01 32.10 23.47
N LEU A 129 -28.87 31.43 22.70
CA LEU A 129 -30.01 32.07 22.03
C LEU A 129 -31.03 32.65 23.02
N VAL A 130 -31.28 31.95 24.14
CA VAL A 130 -32.16 32.45 25.21
C VAL A 130 -31.61 33.73 25.82
N LYS A 131 -30.30 33.78 26.11
CA LYS A 131 -29.64 35.00 26.61
C LYS A 131 -29.77 36.17 25.64
N LEU A 132 -29.54 35.95 24.34
CA LEU A 132 -29.72 36.98 23.32
C LEU A 132 -31.17 37.47 23.22
N ARG A 133 -32.15 36.59 23.35
CA ARG A 133 -33.57 36.97 23.33
C ARG A 133 -33.97 37.80 24.55
N ALA A 134 -33.42 37.48 25.73
CA ALA A 134 -33.67 38.24 26.95
C ALA A 134 -33.14 39.68 26.83
N GLN A 135 -31.93 39.86 26.27
CA GLN A 135 -31.32 41.17 26.03
C GLN A 135 -32.05 42.03 24.99
N ARG A 136 -32.82 41.42 24.07
CA ARG A 136 -33.63 42.14 23.07
C ARG A 136 -35.01 42.56 23.57
N LYS A 137 -35.45 42.01 24.73
CA LYS A 137 -36.75 42.30 25.34
C LYS A 137 -36.67 43.31 26.49
N SER A 138 -35.47 43.67 26.94
CA SER A 138 -35.20 44.82 27.81
C SER A 138 -34.99 46.07 26.98
#